data_AF-M0LQ99-F1
#
_entry.id   AF-M0LQ99-F1
#
_cell.length_a   1.000
_cell.length_b   1.000
_cell.length_c   1.000
_cell.angle_alpha   90.00
_cell.angle_beta   90.00
_cell.angle_gamma   90.00
#
_symmetry.space_group_name_H-M   'P 1'
#
loop_
_entity.id
_entity.type
_entity.pdbx_description
1 polymer ?
#
loop_
_entity_poly.entity_id
_entity_poly.type
_entity_poly.pdbx_seq_one_letter_code
_entity_poly.pdbx_strand_id
1 'polypeptide(L)'
;MYVRTATPGEVPAVMNVLDGAVLSIAVETVRAGIENGDTLVAVSDDDAAAERVLGALVLDGAHIEAVAVRRRRRGQGIGTALVEAALDRRDRVTAEFDADIRPFYEALGFDIEPLDDPDRYRGERE
;
A
#
# COMPACT_ATOMS: atom_id res chain seq x y z
N MET A 1 3.33 12.34 10.06
CA MET A 1 3.38 11.58 8.80
C MET A 1 2.09 11.88 8.08
N TYR A 2 2.15 12.10 6.77
CA TYR A 2 0.96 12.22 5.93
C TYR A 2 1.09 11.31 4.69
N VAL A 3 -0.06 11.07 4.05
CA VAL A 3 -0.16 10.30 2.81
C VAL A 3 -0.41 11.24 1.64
N ARG A 4 0.28 11.01 0.53
CA ARG A 4 0.08 11.72 -0.74
C ARG A 4 0.36 10.82 -1.93
N THR A 5 0.03 11.27 -3.13
CA THR A 5 0.53 10.64 -4.36
C THR A 5 2.04 10.71 -4.40
N ALA A 6 2.65 9.61 -4.84
CA ALA A 6 4.07 9.56 -5.15
C ALA A 6 4.39 10.42 -6.38
N THR A 7 5.62 10.89 -6.43
CA THR A 7 6.19 11.65 -7.56
C THR A 7 7.13 10.77 -8.39
N PRO A 8 7.39 11.10 -9.67
CA PRO A 8 8.29 10.30 -10.51
C PRO A 8 9.71 10.13 -9.93
N GLY A 9 10.20 11.09 -9.16
CA GLY A 9 11.50 11.01 -8.48
C GLY A 9 11.55 10.00 -7.33
N GLU A 10 10.40 9.53 -6.84
CA GLU A 10 10.29 8.63 -5.69
C GLU A 10 10.23 7.15 -6.08
N VAL A 11 10.25 6.81 -7.37
CA VAL A 11 10.29 5.40 -7.85
C VAL A 11 11.34 4.57 -7.08
N PRO A 12 12.61 5.00 -6.92
CA PRO A 12 13.59 4.20 -6.19
C PRO A 12 13.24 4.03 -4.70
N ALA A 13 12.64 5.04 -4.07
CA ALA A 13 12.26 5.00 -2.67
C ALA A 13 11.04 4.08 -2.45
N VAL A 14 10.07 4.11 -3.36
CA VAL A 14 8.92 3.19 -3.38
C VAL A 14 9.40 1.76 -3.57
N MET A 15 10.20 1.48 -4.61
CA MET A 15 10.74 0.14 -4.86
C MET A 15 11.52 -0.38 -3.65
N ASN A 16 12.36 0.45 -3.02
CA ASN A 16 13.08 0.06 -1.81
C ASN A 16 12.16 -0.39 -0.65
N VAL A 17 10.96 0.20 -0.53
CA VAL A 17 9.96 -0.21 0.46
C VAL A 17 9.31 -1.54 0.07
N LEU A 18 8.91 -1.69 -1.20
CA LEU A 18 8.25 -2.90 -1.72
C LEU A 18 9.20 -4.11 -1.69
N ASP A 19 10.44 -3.94 -2.12
CA ASP A 19 11.51 -4.96 -2.05
C ASP A 19 11.78 -5.39 -0.61
N GLY A 20 11.75 -4.44 0.33
CA GLY A 20 11.92 -4.70 1.76
C GLY A 20 10.75 -5.48 2.40
N ALA A 21 9.61 -5.57 1.70
CA ALA A 21 8.47 -6.40 2.05
C ALA A 21 8.40 -7.71 1.23
N VAL A 22 9.37 -7.96 0.34
CA VAL A 22 9.43 -9.15 -0.52
C VAL A 22 8.20 -9.26 -1.44
N LEU A 23 7.65 -8.12 -1.86
CA LEU A 23 6.56 -8.09 -2.83
C LEU A 23 7.12 -8.20 -4.24
N SER A 24 6.57 -9.10 -5.06
CA SER A 24 6.91 -9.20 -6.47
C SER A 24 6.05 -8.22 -7.26
N ILE A 25 6.59 -7.03 -7.55
CA ILE A 25 5.95 -6.03 -8.38
C ILE A 25 6.96 -5.46 -9.36
N ALA A 26 6.55 -5.31 -10.62
CA ALA A 26 7.41 -4.75 -11.65
C ALA A 26 7.58 -3.24 -11.44
N VAL A 27 8.79 -2.72 -11.70
CA VAL A 27 9.07 -1.28 -11.59
C VAL A 27 8.21 -0.48 -12.59
N GLU A 28 7.86 -1.08 -13.71
CA GLU A 28 6.97 -0.55 -14.73
C GLU A 28 5.57 -0.32 -14.18
N THR A 29 5.03 -1.25 -13.38
CA THR A 29 3.73 -1.11 -12.70
C THR A 29 3.76 0.08 -11.75
N VAL A 30 4.83 0.21 -10.96
CA VAL A 30 4.98 1.35 -10.03
C VAL A 30 5.09 2.68 -10.78
N ARG A 31 5.85 2.72 -11.88
CA ARG A 31 5.98 3.93 -12.72
C ARG A 31 4.64 4.35 -13.32
N ALA A 32 3.91 3.41 -13.92
CA ALA A 32 2.59 3.67 -14.48
C ALA A 32 1.62 4.15 -13.39
N GLY A 33 1.63 3.50 -12.22
CA GLY A 33 0.81 3.93 -11.08
C GLY A 33 1.16 5.33 -10.58
N ILE A 34 2.43 5.73 -10.59
CA ILE A 34 2.83 7.10 -10.24
C ILE A 34 2.32 8.11 -11.27
N GLU A 35 2.45 7.80 -12.56
CA GLU A 35 1.99 8.66 -13.65
C GLU A 35 0.45 8.86 -13.63
N ASN A 36 -0.29 7.82 -13.25
CA ASN A 36 -1.76 7.85 -13.14
C ASN A 36 -2.27 8.39 -11.79
N GLY A 37 -1.40 8.61 -10.80
CA GLY A 37 -1.80 9.03 -9.45
C GLY A 37 -2.40 7.91 -8.59
N ASP A 38 -2.08 6.67 -8.93
CA ASP A 38 -2.49 5.41 -8.31
C ASP A 38 -1.45 4.84 -7.32
N THR A 39 -0.27 5.45 -7.25
CA THR A 39 0.74 5.14 -6.23
C THR A 39 0.70 6.17 -5.10
N LEU A 40 0.41 5.73 -3.88
CA LEU A 40 0.42 6.53 -2.66
C LEU A 40 1.67 6.24 -1.84
N VAL A 41 2.20 7.27 -1.17
CA VAL A 41 3.31 7.18 -0.23
C VAL A 41 2.95 7.82 1.09
N ALA A 42 3.37 7.17 2.17
CA ALA A 42 3.37 7.74 3.50
C ALA A 42 4.75 8.34 3.77
N VAL A 43 4.83 9.64 4.06
CA VAL A 43 6.09 10.36 4.23
C VAL A 43 6.26 10.93 5.64
N SER A 44 7.49 10.96 6.15
CA SER A 44 7.79 11.54 7.46
C SER A 44 7.62 13.06 7.47
N ASP A 45 7.00 13.60 8.53
CA ASP A 45 6.95 15.05 8.80
C ASP A 45 8.18 15.57 9.56
N ASP A 46 9.13 14.68 9.88
CA ASP A 46 10.21 14.97 10.82
C ASP A 46 11.24 15.98 10.28
N ASP A 47 11.41 16.06 8.95
CA ASP A 47 12.38 16.94 8.30
C ASP A 47 11.90 17.36 6.90
N ALA A 48 11.50 18.62 6.76
CA ALA A 48 11.01 19.18 5.49
C ALA A 48 12.11 19.25 4.41
N ALA A 49 13.40 19.18 4.77
CA ALA A 49 14.49 19.10 3.80
C ALA A 49 14.75 17.67 3.30
N ALA A 50 14.17 16.66 3.96
CA ALA A 50 14.38 15.25 3.65
C ALA A 50 13.14 14.40 4.01
N GLU A 51 12.00 14.69 3.36
CA GLU A 51 10.83 13.81 3.39
C GLU A 51 11.25 12.38 3.03
N ARG A 52 11.04 11.44 3.95
CA ARG A 52 11.39 10.03 3.74
C ARG A 52 10.14 9.21 3.56
N VAL A 53 10.08 8.44 2.46
CA VAL A 53 9.05 7.42 2.23
C VAL A 53 9.16 6.32 3.29
N LEU A 54 8.11 6.18 4.09
CA LEU A 54 7.97 5.21 5.18
C LEU A 54 7.16 3.97 4.77
N GLY A 55 6.24 4.15 3.83
CA GLY A 55 5.38 3.12 3.27
C GLY A 55 4.89 3.53 1.88
N ALA A 56 4.44 2.55 1.10
CA ALA A 56 3.88 2.76 -0.22
C ALA A 56 2.66 1.85 -0.44
N LEU A 57 1.72 2.32 -1.24
CA LEU A 57 0.58 1.56 -1.74
C LEU A 57 0.45 1.82 -3.25
N VAL A 58 0.22 0.77 -4.03
CA VAL A 58 0.02 0.83 -5.48
C VAL A 58 -1.35 0.27 -5.80
N LEU A 59 -2.15 1.03 -6.55
CA LEU A 59 -3.44 0.60 -7.06
C LEU A 59 -3.34 0.18 -8.53
N ASP A 60 -4.12 -0.83 -8.91
CA ASP A 60 -4.57 -1.10 -10.27
C ASP A 60 -6.10 -0.95 -10.31
N GLY A 61 -6.57 0.23 -10.73
CA GLY A 61 -7.97 0.62 -10.62
C GLY A 61 -8.44 0.68 -9.16
N ALA A 62 -9.21 -0.32 -8.74
CA ALA A 62 -9.73 -0.50 -7.37
C ALA A 62 -9.01 -1.62 -6.60
N HIS A 63 -8.02 -2.28 -7.22
CA HIS A 63 -7.25 -3.35 -6.58
C HIS A 63 -5.97 -2.80 -5.96
N ILE A 64 -5.68 -3.16 -4.70
CA ILE A 64 -4.36 -2.94 -4.09
C ILE A 64 -3.43 -4.01 -4.62
N GLU A 65 -2.63 -3.61 -5.61
CA GLU A 65 -1.57 -4.46 -6.18
C GLU A 65 -0.44 -4.67 -5.16
N ALA A 66 -0.12 -3.64 -4.38
CA ALA A 66 0.89 -3.73 -3.34
C ALA A 66 0.63 -2.74 -2.21
N VAL A 67 0.86 -3.16 -0.96
CA VAL A 67 0.96 -2.26 0.19
C VAL A 67 2.10 -2.72 1.09
N ALA A 68 3.02 -1.81 1.41
CA ALA A 68 4.15 -2.13 2.26
C ALA A 68 4.58 -0.96 3.14
N VAL A 69 5.11 -1.32 4.32
CA VAL A 69 5.67 -0.39 5.30
C VAL A 69 7.05 -0.87 5.72
N ARG A 70 8.01 0.07 5.80
CA ARG A 70 9.36 -0.20 6.31
C ARG A 70 9.28 -0.91 7.66
N ARG A 71 10.03 -2.02 7.81
CA ARG A 71 9.97 -2.89 9.00
C ARG A 71 10.06 -2.17 10.34
N ARG A 72 10.95 -1.17 10.47
CA ARG A 72 11.13 -0.37 11.70
C ARG A 72 9.99 0.60 12.02
N ARG A 73 9.02 0.75 11.11
CA ARG A 73 7.88 1.67 11.19
C ARG A 73 6.53 0.94 11.22
N ARG A 74 6.53 -0.40 11.22
CA ARG A 74 5.31 -1.21 11.36
C ARG A 74 4.70 -1.02 12.75
N GLY A 75 3.39 -1.22 12.87
CA GLY A 75 2.64 -1.01 14.12
C GLY A 75 2.39 0.46 14.47
N GLN A 76 2.68 1.40 13.58
CA GLN A 76 2.49 2.85 13.78
C GLN A 76 1.29 3.40 12.98
N GLY A 77 0.38 2.55 12.52
CA GLY A 77 -0.79 2.95 11.72
C GLY A 77 -0.50 3.38 10.28
N ILE A 78 0.73 3.20 9.77
CA ILE A 78 1.10 3.66 8.41
C ILE A 78 0.35 2.90 7.32
N GLY A 79 0.24 1.56 7.44
CA GLY A 79 -0.52 0.75 6.48
C GLY A 79 -2.00 1.14 6.47
N THR A 80 -2.58 1.34 7.66
CA THR A 80 -3.95 1.85 7.81
C THR A 80 -4.13 3.18 7.10
N ALA A 81 -3.24 4.16 7.34
CA ALA A 81 -3.32 5.46 6.70
C ALA A 81 -3.23 5.38 5.16
N LEU A 82 -2.41 4.47 4.62
CA LEU A 82 -2.33 4.23 3.18
C LEU A 82 -3.63 3.67 2.60
N VAL A 83 -4.24 2.69 3.27
CA VAL A 83 -5.48 2.05 2.80
C VAL A 83 -6.68 3.00 2.93
N GLU A 84 -6.82 3.72 4.05
CA GLU A 84 -7.87 4.74 4.19
C GLU A 84 -7.73 5.84 3.14
N ALA A 85 -6.51 6.29 2.84
CA ALA A 85 -6.29 7.26 1.76
C ALA A 85 -6.60 6.71 0.36
N ALA A 86 -6.54 5.39 0.16
CA ALA A 86 -6.99 4.75 -1.08
C ALA A 86 -8.52 4.72 -1.16
N LEU A 87 -9.20 4.39 -0.05
CA LEU A 87 -10.66 4.40 0.07
C LEU A 87 -11.24 5.82 -0.08
N ASP A 88 -10.58 6.85 0.44
CA ASP A 88 -10.99 8.24 0.23
C ASP A 88 -10.97 8.65 -1.27
N ARG A 89 -10.24 7.91 -2.11
CA ARG A 89 -10.07 8.17 -3.55
C ARG A 89 -10.86 7.22 -4.44
N ARG A 90 -11.44 6.17 -3.87
CA ARG A 90 -12.08 5.07 -4.60
C ARG A 90 -13.29 4.63 -3.81
N ASP A 91 -14.46 4.61 -4.45
CA ASP A 91 -15.70 4.12 -3.82
C ASP A 91 -15.62 2.65 -3.37
N ARG A 92 -14.60 1.92 -3.85
CA ARG A 92 -14.32 0.54 -3.47
C ARG A 92 -12.84 0.24 -3.57
N VAL A 93 -12.32 -0.56 -2.64
CA VAL A 93 -10.98 -1.12 -2.68
C VAL A 93 -11.01 -2.63 -2.44
N THR A 94 -10.22 -3.37 -3.21
CA THR A 94 -10.03 -4.82 -3.05
C THR A 94 -8.55 -5.13 -2.83
N ALA A 95 -8.24 -6.25 -2.20
CA ALA A 95 -6.87 -6.73 -2.03
C ALA A 95 -6.84 -8.26 -1.99
N GLU A 96 -5.77 -8.86 -2.50
CA GLU A 96 -5.46 -10.26 -2.28
C GLU A 96 -4.20 -10.40 -1.42
N PHE A 97 -4.26 -11.22 -0.38
CA PHE A 97 -3.20 -11.29 0.63
C PHE A 97 -3.11 -12.67 1.27
N ASP A 98 -1.96 -12.94 1.88
CA ASP A 98 -1.71 -14.19 2.59
C ASP A 98 -2.32 -14.18 4.00
N ALA A 99 -2.60 -15.36 4.55
CA ALA A 99 -3.24 -15.56 5.85
C ALA A 99 -2.65 -14.72 6.99
N ASP A 100 -1.33 -14.53 7.01
CA ASP A 100 -0.59 -13.78 8.04
C ASP A 100 -0.99 -12.29 8.13
N ILE A 101 -1.50 -11.73 7.03
CA ILE A 101 -1.90 -10.32 6.94
C ILE A 101 -3.40 -10.13 7.13
N ARG A 102 -4.18 -11.22 7.21
CA ARG A 102 -5.63 -11.15 7.42
C ARG A 102 -6.06 -10.26 8.60
N PRO A 103 -5.43 -10.31 9.80
CA PRO A 103 -5.84 -9.45 10.92
C PRO A 103 -5.71 -7.94 10.62
N PHE A 104 -4.82 -7.55 9.70
CA PHE A 104 -4.67 -6.16 9.28
C PHE A 104 -5.88 -5.69 8.46
N TYR A 105 -6.34 -6.48 7.49
CA TYR A 105 -7.51 -6.15 6.68
C TYR A 105 -8.82 -6.28 7.48
N GLU A 106 -8.94 -7.26 8.39
CA GLU A 106 -10.09 -7.37 9.30
C GLU A 106 -10.23 -6.14 10.20
N ALA A 107 -9.11 -5.63 10.74
CA ALA A 107 -9.12 -4.43 11.57
C ALA A 107 -9.52 -3.15 10.79
N LEU A 108 -9.37 -3.16 9.46
CA LEU A 108 -9.83 -2.10 8.57
C LEU A 108 -11.29 -2.28 8.12
N GLY A 109 -11.97 -3.34 8.57
CA GLY A 109 -13.36 -3.60 8.22
C GLY A 109 -13.56 -4.11 6.79
N PHE A 110 -12.55 -4.77 6.21
CA PHE A 110 -12.74 -5.47 4.95
C PHE A 110 -13.61 -6.71 5.16
N ASP A 111 -14.54 -6.95 4.23
CA ASP A 111 -15.20 -8.24 4.07
C ASP A 111 -14.21 -9.20 3.40
N ILE A 112 -13.93 -10.34 4.05
CA ILE A 112 -12.84 -11.24 3.66
C ILE A 112 -13.36 -12.63 3.35
N GLU A 113 -13.00 -13.14 2.16
CA GLU A 113 -13.29 -14.48 1.68
C GLU A 113 -11.99 -15.26 1.36
N PRO A 114 -11.95 -16.58 1.64
CA PRO A 114 -10.82 -17.41 1.21
C PRO A 114 -10.84 -17.61 -0.32
N LEU A 115 -9.65 -17.75 -0.92
CA LEU A 115 -9.49 -18.15 -2.31
C LEU A 115 -9.28 -19.67 -2.45
N ASP A 116 -9.11 -20.15 -3.68
CA ASP A 116 -8.85 -21.58 -3.96
C ASP A 116 -7.58 -22.11 -3.28
N ASP A 117 -6.60 -21.23 -3.05
CA ASP A 117 -5.40 -21.52 -2.27
C ASP A 117 -5.70 -21.27 -0.77
N PRO A 118 -5.54 -22.29 0.11
CA PRO A 118 -5.96 -22.22 1.51
C PRO A 118 -5.27 -21.13 2.33
N ASP A 119 -4.10 -20.64 1.90
CA ASP A 119 -3.36 -19.58 2.59
C ASP A 119 -3.57 -18.20 1.96
N ARG A 120 -4.48 -18.09 0.98
CA ARG A 120 -4.78 -16.86 0.24
C ARG A 120 -6.21 -16.40 0.49
N TYR A 121 -6.36 -15.10 0.64
CA TYR A 121 -7.63 -14.44 0.90
C TYR A 121 -7.82 -13.27 -0.05
N ARG A 122 -9.08 -12.96 -0.34
CA ARG A 122 -9.51 -11.70 -0.94
C ARG A 122 -10.28 -10.90 0.09
N GLY A 123 -9.97 -9.62 0.19
CA GLY A 123 -10.75 -8.65 0.95
C GLY A 123 -11.34 -7.59 0.02
N GLU A 124 -12.52 -7.11 0.36
CA GLU A 124 -13.12 -5.91 -0.24
C GLU A 124 -13.70 -4.97 0.81
N ARG A 125 -13.68 -3.66 0.51
CA ARG A 125 -14.34 -2.62 1.30
C ARG A 125 -14.84 -1.50 0.39
N GLU A 126 -16.05 -1.03 0.69
CA GLU A 126 -16.74 0.12 0.07
C GLU A 126 -16.95 1.25 1.09
#